data_AF-A0AAN0IU90-F1
#
_entry.id   AF-A0AAN0IU90-F1
#
_cell.length_a   1.000
_cell.length_b   1.000
_cell.length_c   1.000
_cell.angle_alpha   90.00
_cell.angle_beta   90.00
_cell.angle_gamma   90.00
#
_symmetry.space_group_name_H-M   'P 1'
#
loop_
_entity.id
_entity.type
_entity.pdbx_description
1 polymer ?
#
loop_
_entity_poly.entity_id
_entity_poly.type
_entity_poly.pdbx_seq_one_letter_code
_entity_poly.pdbx_strand_id
1 'polypeptide(L)'
;MPLYLYGRYPSSNFVLSLFFSAFEIFKVIHSVVDCEEAIVMAACDVVKEFSADNVQYLELRTTPRANTDSGMTKRSYVDAVVRGIQLALPSCTNDIQVRLLLSIDRRQNITEAYDTIKLAMEHRNTGGAGQASVVGIDLSGDPMV
;
A
#
# COMPACT_ATOMS: atom_id res chain seq x y z
N MET A 1 -36.33 -24.64 3.41
CA MET A 1 -35.77 -24.90 2.08
C MET A 1 -34.79 -23.77 1.75
N PRO A 2 -33.46 -23.98 1.74
CA PRO A 2 -32.52 -22.96 1.28
C PRO A 2 -32.16 -23.18 -0.21
N LEU A 3 -32.19 -22.09 -0.98
CA LEU A 3 -31.85 -22.04 -2.39
C LEU A 3 -30.34 -21.76 -2.52
N TYR A 4 -29.57 -22.70 -3.08
CA TYR A 4 -28.16 -22.48 -3.43
C TYR A 4 -28.08 -21.70 -4.74
N LEU A 5 -27.59 -20.46 -4.70
CA LEU A 5 -27.21 -19.71 -5.91
C LEU A 5 -25.73 -20.02 -6.22
N TYR A 6 -25.51 -20.85 -7.23
CA TYR A 6 -24.20 -21.02 -7.87
C TYR A 6 -23.83 -19.75 -8.64
N GLY A 7 -22.99 -18.90 -8.03
CA GLY A 7 -22.32 -17.81 -8.73
C GLY A 7 -21.30 -18.38 -9.72
N ARG A 8 -21.48 -18.10 -11.02
CA ARG A 8 -20.49 -18.44 -12.06
C ARG A 8 -19.19 -17.68 -11.77
N TYR A 9 -18.10 -18.39 -11.49
CA TYR A 9 -16.76 -17.80 -11.51
C TYR A 9 -16.43 -17.38 -12.95
N PRO A 10 -15.91 -16.15 -13.19
CA PRO A 10 -15.46 -15.75 -14.51
C PRO A 10 -14.29 -16.63 -14.96
N SER A 11 -14.27 -16.98 -16.25
CA SER A 11 -13.22 -17.81 -16.86
C SER A 11 -11.82 -17.23 -16.62
N SER A 12 -10.83 -18.08 -16.34
CA SER A 12 -9.43 -17.74 -16.05
C SER A 12 -8.82 -16.66 -16.98
N ASN A 13 -9.17 -16.65 -18.27
CA ASN A 13 -8.71 -15.65 -19.24
C ASN A 13 -9.25 -14.23 -19.00
N PHE A 14 -10.45 -14.09 -18.44
CA PHE A 14 -11.04 -12.78 -18.11
C PHE A 14 -10.39 -12.19 -16.86
N VAL A 15 -10.12 -13.04 -15.86
CA VAL A 15 -9.36 -12.65 -14.67
C VAL A 15 -7.96 -12.21 -15.09
N LEU A 16 -7.24 -13.02 -15.88
CA LEU A 16 -5.91 -12.67 -16.39
C LEU A 16 -5.91 -11.35 -17.20
N SER A 17 -6.88 -11.15 -18.10
CA SER A 17 -7.02 -9.90 -18.86
C SER A 17 -7.24 -8.68 -17.97
N LEU A 18 -8.04 -8.81 -16.90
CA LEU A 18 -8.26 -7.74 -15.92
C LEU A 18 -6.97 -7.46 -15.13
N PHE A 19 -6.23 -8.50 -14.74
CA PHE A 19 -4.94 -8.40 -14.05
C PHE A 19 -3.89 -7.67 -14.90
N PHE A 20 -3.77 -7.95 -16.21
CA PHE A 20 -2.83 -7.24 -17.09
C PHE A 20 -3.21 -5.77 -17.29
N SER A 21 -4.50 -5.46 -17.40
CA SER A 21 -4.97 -4.07 -17.49
C SER A 21 -4.69 -3.25 -16.23
N ALA A 22 -4.66 -3.89 -15.05
CA ALA A 22 -4.35 -3.22 -13.79
C ALA A 22 -2.91 -2.69 -13.75
N PHE A 23 -1.94 -3.37 -14.38
CA PHE A 23 -0.55 -2.90 -14.46
C PHE A 23 -0.37 -1.65 -15.31
N GLU A 24 -1.16 -1.47 -16.36
CA GLU A 24 -1.15 -0.21 -17.14
C GLU A 24 -1.81 0.94 -16.36
N ILE A 25 -2.86 0.65 -15.59
CA ILE A 25 -3.47 1.63 -14.68
C ILE A 25 -2.50 2.05 -13.58
N PHE A 26 -1.69 1.13 -13.03
CA PHE A 26 -0.67 1.48 -12.04
C PHE A 26 0.35 2.49 -12.58
N LYS A 27 0.73 2.42 -13.86
CA LYS A 27 1.61 3.43 -14.48
C LYS A 27 0.98 4.82 -14.48
N VAL A 28 -0.32 4.91 -14.80
CA VAL A 28 -1.06 6.18 -14.77
C VAL A 28 -1.18 6.70 -13.34
N ILE A 29 -1.51 5.84 -12.36
CA ILE A 29 -1.55 6.22 -10.94
C ILE A 29 -0.17 6.71 -10.47
N HIS A 30 0.91 6.03 -10.86
CA HIS A 30 2.28 6.47 -10.50
C HIS A 30 2.64 7.82 -11.11
N SER A 31 2.08 8.20 -12.26
CA SER A 31 2.29 9.52 -12.85
C SER A 31 1.55 10.65 -12.14
N VAL A 32 0.50 10.35 -11.36
CA VAL A 32 -0.28 11.34 -10.60
C VAL A 32 0.16 11.39 -9.13
N VAL A 33 0.84 10.35 -8.65
CA VAL A 33 1.34 10.24 -7.28
C VAL A 33 2.87 10.27 -7.29
N ASP A 34 3.40 11.41 -7.72
CA ASP A 34 4.80 11.65 -8.06
C ASP A 34 5.56 12.48 -7.00
N CYS A 35 4.86 13.09 -6.04
CA CYS A 35 5.42 13.82 -4.91
C CYS A 35 4.92 13.31 -3.54
N GLU A 36 5.58 13.76 -2.47
CA GLU A 36 5.27 13.36 -1.09
C GLU A 36 3.85 13.80 -0.67
N GLU A 37 3.40 14.99 -1.09
CA GLU A 37 2.06 15.49 -0.79
C GLU A 37 0.96 14.59 -1.37
N ALA A 38 1.15 14.11 -2.60
CA ALA A 38 0.22 13.18 -3.24
C ALA A 38 0.17 11.85 -2.48
N ILE A 39 1.31 11.37 -1.97
CA ILE A 39 1.38 10.15 -1.14
C ILE A 39 0.65 10.33 0.19
N VAL A 40 0.83 11.47 0.86
CA VAL A 40 0.12 11.80 2.10
C VAL A 40 -1.39 11.78 1.88
N MET A 41 -1.88 12.44 0.81
CA MET A 41 -3.31 12.48 0.48
C MET A 41 -3.86 11.08 0.19
N ALA A 42 -3.18 10.32 -0.68
CA ALA A 42 -3.62 8.97 -1.03
C ALA A 42 -3.70 8.04 0.19
N ALA A 43 -2.69 8.04 1.07
CA ALA A 43 -2.72 7.24 2.28
C ALA A 43 -3.83 7.69 3.25
N CYS A 44 -4.08 8.99 3.34
CA CYS A 44 -5.14 9.56 4.18
C CYS A 44 -6.53 9.11 3.74
N ASP A 45 -6.82 9.22 2.43
CA ASP A 45 -8.11 8.87 1.85
C ASP A 45 -8.39 7.37 1.96
N VAL A 46 -7.40 6.53 1.63
CA VAL A 46 -7.52 5.06 1.75
C VAL A 46 -7.90 4.63 3.17
N VAL A 47 -7.27 5.20 4.20
CA VAL A 47 -7.57 4.87 5.60
C VAL A 47 -9.00 5.28 5.98
N LYS A 48 -9.43 6.48 5.56
CA LYS A 48 -10.79 6.98 5.84
C LYS A 48 -11.86 6.13 5.16
N GLU A 49 -11.63 5.73 3.91
CA GLU A 49 -12.54 4.86 3.16
C GLU A 49 -12.70 3.50 3.86
N PHE A 50 -11.59 2.85 4.23
CA PHE A 50 -11.67 1.59 4.97
C PHE A 50 -12.32 1.73 6.34
N SER A 51 -12.09 2.85 7.05
CA SER A 51 -12.79 3.15 8.30
C SER A 51 -14.30 3.29 8.12
N ALA A 52 -14.74 3.98 7.05
CA ALA A 52 -16.15 4.14 6.72
C ALA A 52 -16.83 2.79 6.37
N ASP A 53 -16.06 1.87 5.78
CA ASP A 53 -16.47 0.48 5.54
C ASP A 53 -16.42 -0.41 6.81
N ASN A 54 -16.24 0.19 7.99
CA ASN A 54 -16.16 -0.46 9.30
C ASN A 54 -14.99 -1.45 9.47
N VAL A 55 -13.93 -1.33 8.66
CA VAL A 55 -12.70 -2.10 8.84
C VAL A 55 -12.05 -1.73 10.17
N GLN A 56 -11.80 -2.73 11.02
CA GLN A 56 -11.21 -2.54 12.35
C GLN A 56 -9.69 -2.68 12.34
N TYR A 57 -9.13 -3.41 11.36
CA TYR A 57 -7.70 -3.64 11.23
C TYR A 57 -7.31 -3.66 9.75
N LEU A 58 -6.32 -2.86 9.38
CA LEU A 58 -5.83 -2.68 8.02
C LEU A 58 -4.31 -2.85 7.98
N GLU A 59 -3.84 -3.84 7.21
CA GLU A 59 -2.45 -3.90 6.77
C GLU A 59 -2.33 -3.29 5.37
N LEU A 60 -1.88 -2.04 5.32
CA LEU A 60 -1.66 -1.34 4.07
C LEU A 60 -0.28 -1.72 3.52
N ARG A 61 -0.28 -2.29 2.31
CA ARG A 61 0.95 -2.62 1.59
C ARG A 61 1.35 -1.51 0.63
N THR A 62 2.64 -1.23 0.52
CA THR A 62 3.16 -0.27 -0.46
C THR A 62 4.59 -0.58 -0.87
N THR A 63 4.94 -0.30 -2.12
CA THR A 63 6.32 -0.43 -2.63
C THR A 63 7.01 0.94 -2.54
N PRO A 64 8.04 1.12 -1.70
CA PRO A 64 8.75 2.39 -1.61
C PRO A 64 9.37 2.80 -2.94
N ARG A 65 9.06 4.03 -3.39
CA ARG A 65 9.56 4.59 -4.66
C ARG A 65 10.45 5.80 -4.40
N ALA A 66 11.39 6.03 -5.30
CA ALA A 66 12.09 7.29 -5.43
C ALA A 66 11.68 7.96 -6.74
N ASN A 67 11.63 9.28 -6.74
CA ASN A 67 11.38 10.10 -7.92
C ASN A 67 12.41 11.23 -7.95
N THR A 68 13.21 11.29 -9.02
CA THR A 68 14.26 12.31 -9.17
C THR A 68 13.68 13.70 -9.44
N ASP A 69 12.54 13.78 -10.11
CA ASP A 69 11.98 15.06 -10.57
C ASP A 69 11.39 15.86 -9.40
N SER A 70 10.74 15.17 -8.46
CA SER A 70 10.25 15.75 -7.21
C SER A 70 11.26 15.70 -6.07
N GLY A 71 12.37 14.96 -6.23
CA GLY A 71 13.36 14.72 -5.17
C GLY A 71 12.94 13.71 -4.11
N MET A 72 11.77 13.06 -4.26
CA MET A 72 11.26 12.09 -3.32
C MET A 72 12.17 10.86 -3.25
N THR A 73 12.54 10.46 -2.03
CA THR A 73 13.38 9.28 -1.78
C THR A 73 12.50 8.11 -1.29
N LYS A 74 13.02 6.87 -1.33
CA LYS A 74 12.30 5.72 -0.74
C LYS A 74 12.00 5.93 0.75
N ARG A 75 12.87 6.63 1.48
CA ARG A 75 12.63 6.98 2.90
C ARG A 75 11.49 7.97 3.02
N SER A 76 11.61 9.12 2.35
CA SER A 76 10.62 10.19 2.47
C SER A 76 9.25 9.77 1.92
N TYR A 77 9.20 8.85 0.96
CA TYR A 77 7.99 8.14 0.56
C TYR A 77 7.32 7.41 1.74
N VAL A 78 8.09 6.61 2.50
CA VAL A 78 7.54 5.86 3.66
C VAL A 78 7.10 6.83 4.76
N ASP A 79 7.89 7.88 5.02
CA ASP A 79 7.52 8.94 5.97
C ASP A 79 6.20 9.62 5.57
N ALA A 80 6.02 9.90 4.28
CA ALA A 80 4.78 10.47 3.73
C ALA A 80 3.58 9.54 3.93
N VAL A 81 3.74 8.23 3.72
CA VAL A 81 2.67 7.24 3.99
C VAL A 81 2.30 7.22 5.48
N VAL A 82 3.30 7.14 6.37
CA VAL A 82 3.08 7.14 7.83
C VAL A 82 2.36 8.42 8.25
N ARG A 83 2.78 9.58 7.71
CA ARG A 83 2.14 10.87 7.96
C ARG A 83 0.69 10.90 7.48
N GLY A 84 0.40 10.39 6.28
CA GLY A 84 -0.96 10.31 5.76
C GLY A 84 -1.89 9.50 6.66
N ILE A 85 -1.41 8.35 7.15
CA ILE A 85 -2.16 7.52 8.12
C ILE A 85 -2.41 8.31 9.41
N GLN A 86 -1.37 8.93 9.99
CA GLN A 86 -1.49 9.70 11.22
C GLN A 86 -2.51 10.86 11.09
N LEU A 87 -2.57 11.51 9.93
CA LEU A 87 -3.54 12.57 9.65
C LEU A 87 -4.98 12.02 9.48
N ALA A 88 -5.14 10.78 9.03
CA ALA A 88 -6.46 10.17 8.83
C ALA A 88 -7.10 9.69 10.13
N LEU A 89 -6.32 9.08 11.04
CA LEU A 89 -6.84 8.41 12.24
C LEU A 89 -7.80 9.28 13.09
N PRO A 90 -7.54 10.58 13.36
CA PRO A 90 -8.46 11.40 14.14
C PRO A 90 -9.82 11.67 13.48
N SER A 91 -9.93 11.46 12.16
CA SER A 91 -11.16 11.67 11.37
C SER A 91 -11.90 10.37 11.05
N CYS A 92 -11.39 9.23 11.52
CA CYS A 92 -11.99 7.92 11.28
C CYS A 92 -13.28 7.74 12.09
N THR A 93 -14.25 7.00 11.54
CA THR A 93 -15.55 6.74 12.19
C THR A 93 -15.48 5.62 13.23
N ASN A 94 -14.37 4.89 13.28
CA ASN A 94 -14.08 3.81 14.21
C ASN A 94 -12.62 3.85 14.67
N ASP A 95 -12.27 3.01 15.64
CA ASP A 95 -10.91 2.84 16.15
C ASP A 95 -10.06 1.91 15.25
N ILE A 96 -10.04 2.18 13.95
CA ILE A 96 -9.27 1.37 12.98
C ILE A 96 -7.78 1.34 13.35
N GLN A 97 -7.22 0.13 13.39
CA GLN A 97 -5.78 -0.07 13.57
C GLN A 97 -5.11 -0.26 12.22
N VAL A 98 -4.16 0.61 11.90
CA VAL A 98 -3.43 0.58 10.61
C VAL A 98 -1.98 0.17 10.83
N ARG A 99 -1.52 -0.82 10.07
CA ARG A 99 -0.14 -1.32 10.00
C ARG A 99 0.37 -1.29 8.57
N LEU A 100 1.70 -1.22 8.42
CA LEU A 100 2.35 -1.16 7.11
C LEU A 100 3.13 -2.45 6.80
N LEU A 101 3.00 -2.89 5.55
CA LEU A 101 3.88 -3.86 4.93
C LEU A 101 4.64 -3.18 3.79
N LEU A 102 5.98 -3.18 3.84
CA LEU A 102 6.77 -2.68 2.72
C LEU A 102 6.97 -3.79 1.69
N SER A 103 6.50 -3.55 0.48
CA SER A 103 6.57 -4.48 -0.63
C SER A 103 7.93 -4.37 -1.35
N ILE A 104 8.52 -5.52 -1.66
CA ILE A 104 9.62 -5.69 -2.60
C ILE A 104 9.00 -6.15 -3.92
N ASP A 105 9.28 -5.44 -5.01
CA ASP A 105 8.85 -5.85 -6.35
C ASP A 105 9.85 -6.89 -6.90
N ARG A 106 9.36 -8.02 -7.45
CA ARG A 106 10.21 -9.08 -8.03
C ARG A 106 11.18 -8.59 -9.11
N ARG A 107 10.90 -7.45 -9.75
CA ARG A 107 11.76 -6.83 -10.77
C ARG A 107 12.95 -6.08 -10.16
N GLN A 108 12.92 -5.77 -8.87
CA GLN A 108 14.00 -5.09 -8.17
C GLN A 108 15.20 -6.01 -7.99
N ASN A 109 16.39 -5.41 -8.04
CA ASN A 109 17.61 -6.15 -7.73
C ASN A 109 17.76 -6.36 -6.20
N ILE A 110 18.69 -7.25 -5.83
CA ILE A 110 18.95 -7.61 -4.43
C ILE A 110 19.30 -6.39 -3.56
N THR A 111 20.06 -5.42 -4.09
CA THR A 111 20.42 -4.20 -3.33
C THR A 111 19.19 -3.38 -2.98
N GLU A 112 18.29 -3.17 -3.94
CA GLU A 112 17.03 -2.46 -3.71
C GLU A 112 16.09 -3.18 -2.73
N ALA A 113 16.06 -4.52 -2.79
CA ALA A 113 15.35 -5.34 -1.83
C ALA A 113 15.91 -5.15 -0.41
N TYR A 114 17.24 -5.16 -0.25
CA TYR A 114 17.88 -4.89 1.03
C TYR A 114 17.60 -3.48 1.56
N ASP A 115 17.57 -2.46 0.71
CA ASP A 115 17.24 -1.10 1.13
C ASP A 115 15.80 -1.03 1.66
N THR A 116 14.87 -1.74 1.03
CA THR A 116 13.47 -1.85 1.50
C THR A 116 13.40 -2.54 2.87
N ILE A 117 14.18 -3.59 3.08
CA ILE A 117 14.26 -4.27 4.39
C ILE A 117 14.83 -3.34 5.46
N LYS A 118 15.89 -2.59 5.17
CA LYS A 118 16.45 -1.61 6.10
C LYS A 118 15.43 -0.54 6.48
N LEU A 119 14.72 0.01 5.49
CA LEU A 119 13.64 0.96 5.74
C LEU A 119 12.56 0.37 6.62
N ALA A 120 12.15 -0.88 6.38
CA ALA A 120 11.17 -1.55 7.22
C ALA A 120 11.64 -1.70 8.67
N MET A 121 12.92 -1.99 8.89
CA MET A 121 13.51 -2.10 10.23
C MET A 121 13.56 -0.76 10.97
N GLU A 122 13.87 0.33 10.27
CA GLU A 122 13.93 1.67 10.87
C GLU A 122 12.55 2.21 11.25
N HIS A 123 11.52 1.86 10.49
CA HIS A 123 10.12 2.23 10.75
C HIS A 123 9.39 1.17 11.60
N ARG A 124 10.13 0.17 12.10
CA ARG A 124 9.62 -0.81 13.06
C ARG A 124 9.55 -0.15 14.42
N ASN A 125 8.42 -0.30 15.11
CA ASN A 125 8.25 0.17 16.50
C ASN A 125 8.46 1.68 16.73
N THR A 126 8.34 2.52 15.70
CA THR A 126 8.39 3.99 15.86
C THR A 126 7.15 4.58 16.53
N GLY A 127 6.14 3.74 16.84
CA GLY A 127 4.87 4.18 17.39
C GLY A 127 4.65 3.81 18.85
N GLY A 128 4.23 4.79 19.65
CA GLY A 128 3.40 4.52 20.83
C GLY A 128 2.03 3.95 20.42
N ALA A 129 1.19 3.59 21.39
CA ALA A 129 -0.18 3.16 21.11
C ALA A 129 -0.90 4.18 20.19
N GLY A 130 -1.42 3.73 19.04
CA GLY A 130 -2.13 4.57 18.08
C GLY A 130 -1.31 5.14 16.91
N GLN A 131 -0.03 4.79 16.74
CA GLN A 131 0.76 5.19 15.57
C GLN A 131 0.93 4.04 14.57
N ALA A 132 0.89 4.38 13.28
CA ALA A 132 1.20 3.47 12.18
C ALA A 132 2.65 3.00 12.27
N SER A 133 2.87 1.70 12.15
CA SER A 133 4.20 1.09 12.21
C SER A 133 4.36 0.05 11.11
N VAL A 134 5.59 -0.12 10.64
CA VAL A 134 5.92 -1.21 9.73
C VAL A 134 6.02 -2.50 10.52
N VAL A 135 5.24 -3.51 10.13
CA VAL A 135 5.14 -4.82 10.81
C VAL A 135 5.67 -5.97 9.98
N GLY A 136 5.97 -5.76 8.70
CA GLY A 136 6.45 -6.82 7.83
C GLY A 136 6.84 -6.38 6.43
N ILE A 137 7.13 -7.39 5.61
CA ILE A 137 7.53 -7.28 4.21
C ILE A 137 6.55 -8.09 3.36
N ASP A 138 6.23 -7.58 2.18
CA ASP A 138 5.51 -8.27 1.13
C ASP A 138 6.43 -8.50 -0.09
N LEU A 139 6.22 -9.60 -0.84
CA LEU A 139 6.91 -9.84 -2.11
C LEU A 139 5.87 -9.87 -3.22
N SER A 140 5.80 -8.79 -4.01
CA SER A 140 4.78 -8.56 -5.03
C SER A 140 5.39 -8.19 -6.39
N GLY A 141 4.66 -7.49 -7.25
CA GLY A 141 5.02 -7.34 -8.65
C GLY A 141 4.67 -8.56 -9.51
N ASP A 142 5.20 -8.56 -10.73
CA ASP A 142 4.90 -9.56 -11.77
C ASP A 142 5.41 -10.96 -11.39
N PRO A 143 4.55 -11.99 -11.33
CA PRO A 143 4.98 -13.33 -10.93
C PRO A 143 5.79 -14.07 -12.01
N MET A 144 5.90 -13.53 -13.23
CA MET A 144 6.56 -14.19 -14.36
C MET A 144 8.01 -13.74 -14.60
N VAL A 145 8.52 -12.79 -13.81
CA VAL A 145 9.93 -12.36 -13.84
C VAL A 145 10.83 -13.21 -12.95
#